data_AF-A0A2E1B2H8-F1
#
_entry.id   AF-A0A2E1B2H8-F1
#
_cell.length_a   1.000
_cell.length_b   1.000
_cell.length_c   1.000
_cell.angle_alpha   90.00
_cell.angle_beta   90.00
_cell.angle_gamma   90.00
#
_symmetry.space_group_name_H-M   'P 1'
#
loop_
_entity.id
_entity.type
_entity.pdbx_description
1 polymer ?
#
loop_
_entity_poly.entity_id
_entity_poly.type
_entity_poly.pdbx_seq_one_letter_code
_entity_poly.pdbx_strand_id
1 'polypeptide(L)'
;MEADYNEIIECIRQLPPGTVIPKPEARSPFTVKGIGMRRGEDALVYYIPNNKGGRPHQKGVTFTEFSKAFAELTRAGALTHSWAQGNISQCMHEGSCNFTTIGGLFSLLGHARYSRRGVYEKT
;
A
#
# COMPACT_ATOMS: atom_id res chain seq x y z
N MET A 1 0.47 3.35 -20.25
CA MET A 1 1.49 3.62 -19.21
C MET A 1 1.09 4.81 -18.35
N GLU A 2 1.15 6.07 -18.82
CA GLU A 2 0.73 7.24 -18.00
C GLU A 2 -0.74 7.16 -17.56
N ALA A 3 -1.63 6.76 -18.48
CA ALA A 3 -3.06 6.61 -18.20
C ALA A 3 -3.34 5.54 -17.12
N ASP A 4 -2.65 4.39 -17.20
CA ASP A 4 -2.82 3.28 -16.25
C ASP A 4 -2.35 3.67 -14.84
N TYR A 5 -1.33 4.53 -14.72
CA TYR A 5 -0.87 5.07 -13.44
C TYR A 5 -1.88 6.03 -12.81
N ASN A 6 -2.52 6.87 -13.62
CA ASN A 6 -3.55 7.78 -13.12
C ASN A 6 -4.80 7.00 -12.70
N GLU A 7 -5.18 5.96 -13.43
CA GLU A 7 -6.33 5.12 -13.10
C GLU A 7 -6.18 4.43 -11.74
N ILE A 8 -5.03 3.77 -11.48
CA ILE A 8 -4.82 3.10 -10.19
C ILE A 8 -4.82 4.09 -9.01
N ILE A 9 -4.26 5.28 -9.20
CA ILE A 9 -4.26 6.32 -8.16
C ILE A 9 -5.67 6.82 -7.88
N GLU A 10 -6.50 7.03 -8.91
CA GLU A 10 -7.89 7.41 -8.73
C GLU A 10 -8.71 6.32 -8.04
N CYS A 11 -8.51 5.04 -8.40
CA CYS A 11 -9.12 3.93 -7.69
C CYS A 11 -8.74 3.91 -6.21
N ILE A 12 -7.46 4.10 -5.88
CA ILE A 12 -6.99 4.19 -4.49
C ILE A 12 -7.60 5.41 -3.78
N ARG A 13 -7.69 6.55 -4.46
CA ARG A 13 -8.24 7.79 -3.90
C ARG A 13 -9.72 7.65 -3.51
N GLN A 14 -10.45 6.82 -4.25
CA GLN A 14 -11.89 6.58 -4.05
C GLN A 14 -12.22 5.45 -3.06
N LEU A 15 -11.22 4.75 -2.51
CA LEU A 15 -11.46 3.69 -1.54
C LEU A 15 -12.20 4.22 -0.30
N PRO A 16 -13.38 3.66 0.07
CA PRO A 16 -14.13 4.14 1.22
C PRO A 16 -13.34 3.97 2.53
N PRO A 17 -13.46 4.91 3.48
CA PRO A 17 -13.04 4.68 4.85
C PRO A 17 -13.64 3.38 5.42
N GLY A 18 -12.84 2.61 6.15
CA GLY A 18 -13.21 1.29 6.67
C GLY A 18 -12.88 0.13 5.74
N THR A 19 -12.53 0.37 4.47
CA THR A 19 -12.11 -0.70 3.53
C THR A 19 -10.97 -1.52 4.13
N VAL A 20 -11.16 -2.84 4.22
CA VAL A 20 -10.14 -3.76 4.74
C VAL A 20 -9.05 -3.97 3.70
N ILE A 21 -7.80 -3.80 4.11
CA ILE A 21 -6.62 -3.99 3.26
C ILE A 21 -6.19 -5.46 3.34
N PRO A 22 -6.18 -6.22 2.23
CA PRO A 22 -5.73 -7.61 2.24
C PRO A 22 -4.28 -7.76 2.68
N LYS A 23 -4.06 -8.38 3.84
CA LYS A 23 -2.73 -8.70 4.37
C LYS A 23 -2.73 -10.14 4.88
N PRO A 24 -2.35 -11.13 4.05
CA PRO A 24 -2.52 -12.54 4.38
C PRO A 24 -1.86 -12.99 5.69
N GLU A 25 -0.74 -12.39 6.07
CA GLU A 25 -0.01 -12.70 7.31
C GLU A 25 -0.46 -11.87 8.52
N ALA A 26 -1.40 -10.92 8.36
CA ALA A 26 -1.84 -10.07 9.45
C ALA A 26 -2.84 -10.79 10.35
N ARG A 27 -2.64 -10.68 11.68
CA ARG A 27 -3.53 -11.27 12.70
C ARG A 27 -4.78 -10.44 12.99
N SER A 28 -4.80 -9.19 12.52
CA SER A 28 -5.84 -8.20 12.78
C SER A 28 -6.02 -7.32 11.54
N PRO A 29 -7.23 -6.81 11.27
CA PRO A 29 -7.50 -6.05 10.06
C PRO A 29 -6.82 -4.69 10.07
N PHE A 30 -6.29 -4.30 8.92
CA PHE A 30 -5.85 -2.95 8.61
C PHE A 30 -6.92 -2.31 7.72
N THR A 31 -7.28 -1.06 7.97
CA THR A 31 -8.39 -0.42 7.25
C THR A 31 -8.01 0.95 6.71
N VAL A 32 -8.59 1.32 5.56
CA VAL A 32 -8.46 2.66 5.00
C VAL A 32 -9.10 3.67 5.95
N LYS A 33 -8.38 4.76 6.25
CA LYS A 33 -8.94 5.92 6.95
C LYS A 33 -9.50 6.94 5.95
N GLY A 34 -8.82 7.12 4.82
CA GLY A 34 -9.13 8.12 3.80
C GLY A 34 -7.86 8.87 3.38
N ILE A 35 -8.04 10.03 2.75
CA ILE A 35 -6.94 10.84 2.26
C ILE A 35 -6.41 11.77 3.35
N GLY A 36 -5.10 11.94 3.40
CA GLY A 36 -4.42 12.90 4.26
C GLY A 36 -3.06 13.25 3.68
N MET A 37 -2.18 13.78 4.52
CA MET A 37 -0.85 14.22 4.12
C MET A 37 0.25 13.32 4.71
N ARG A 38 1.25 12.95 3.92
CA ARG A 38 2.51 12.37 4.37
C ARG A 38 3.66 12.92 3.52
N ARG A 39 4.79 13.23 4.14
CA ARG A 39 6.00 13.71 3.43
C ARG A 39 5.75 14.93 2.52
N GLY A 40 4.77 15.76 2.88
CA GLY A 40 4.39 16.94 2.09
C GLY A 40 3.46 16.68 0.91
N GLU A 41 3.01 15.44 0.71
CA GLU A 41 2.17 15.03 -0.42
C GLU A 41 0.85 14.41 0.07
N ASP A 42 -0.13 14.41 -0.83
CA ASP A 42 -1.36 13.61 -0.69
C ASP A 42 -1.02 12.12 -0.53
N ALA A 43 -1.65 11.49 0.46
CA ALA A 43 -1.43 10.11 0.82
C ALA A 43 -2.72 9.40 1.23
N LEU A 44 -2.81 8.13 0.88
CA LEU A 44 -3.77 7.24 1.52
C LEU A 44 -3.30 6.96 2.95
N VAL A 45 -4.12 7.32 3.93
CA VAL A 45 -3.88 7.01 5.34
C VAL A 45 -4.69 5.78 5.72
N TYR A 46 -4.09 4.89 6.51
CA TYR A 46 -4.72 3.67 6.99
C TYR A 46 -4.48 3.46 8.48
N TYR A 47 -5.41 2.73 9.11
CA TYR A 47 -5.33 2.33 10.51
C TYR A 47 -4.56 1.03 10.67
N ILE A 48 -3.72 1.01 11.71
CA ILE A 48 -3.00 -0.17 12.19
C ILE A 48 -3.64 -0.60 13.49
N PRO A 49 -4.11 -1.87 13.59
CA PRO A 49 -4.72 -2.37 14.81
C PRO A 49 -3.73 -2.33 15.97
N ASN A 50 -4.22 -1.94 17.15
CA ASN A 50 -3.43 -1.94 18.37
C ASN A 50 -3.67 -3.24 19.14
N ASN A 51 -2.71 -4.17 19.08
CA ASN A 51 -2.81 -5.48 19.72
C ASN A 51 -2.82 -5.43 21.27
N LYS A 52 -2.63 -4.25 21.88
CA LYS A 52 -2.69 -4.04 23.33
C LYS A 52 -4.02 -3.42 23.82
N GLY A 53 -5.03 -3.31 22.94
CA GLY A 53 -6.38 -2.87 23.33
C GLY A 53 -6.58 -1.35 23.43
N GLY A 54 -5.81 -0.56 22.66
CA GLY A 54 -5.92 0.91 22.62
C GLY A 54 -6.39 1.47 21.28
N ARG A 55 -6.28 2.80 21.12
CA ARG A 55 -6.57 3.46 19.84
C ARG A 55 -5.64 2.94 18.73
N PRO A 56 -6.14 2.72 17.49
CA PRO A 56 -5.30 2.29 16.38
C PRO A 56 -4.28 3.38 15.99
N HIS A 57 -3.10 2.94 15.56
CA HIS A 57 -2.10 3.85 14.98
C HIS A 57 -2.46 4.18 13.53
N GLN A 58 -1.81 5.19 12.95
CA GLN A 58 -2.02 5.59 11.56
C GLN A 58 -0.70 5.69 10.83
N LYS A 59 -0.66 5.19 9.60
CA LYS A 59 0.44 5.40 8.64
C LYS A 59 -0.14 5.80 7.29
N GLY A 60 0.71 6.27 6.38
CA GLY A 60 0.27 6.55 5.03
C GLY A 60 1.32 6.29 3.96
N VAL A 61 0.81 6.10 2.75
CA VAL A 61 1.59 5.91 1.53
C VAL A 61 1.19 7.03 0.57
N THR A 62 2.15 7.82 0.08
CA THR A 62 1.86 8.92 -0.83
C THR A 62 1.48 8.38 -2.20
N PHE A 63 0.74 9.18 -2.98
CA PHE A 63 0.39 8.76 -4.33
C PHE A 63 1.62 8.59 -5.23
N THR A 64 2.66 9.41 -5.05
CA THR A 64 3.96 9.21 -5.72
C THR A 64 4.56 7.84 -5.41
N GLU A 65 4.47 7.37 -4.16
CA GLU A 65 4.98 6.06 -3.76
C GLU A 65 4.15 4.90 -4.35
N PHE A 66 2.82 5.05 -4.40
CA PHE A 66 1.96 4.11 -5.11
C PHE A 66 2.29 4.05 -6.61
N SER A 67 2.46 5.19 -7.27
CA SER A 67 2.82 5.24 -8.70
C SER A 67 4.15 4.54 -8.96
N LYS A 68 5.18 4.80 -8.13
CA LYS A 68 6.48 4.10 -8.24
C LYS A 68 6.34 2.59 -8.06
N ALA A 69 5.59 2.16 -7.05
CA ALA A 69 5.39 0.75 -6.77
C ALA A 69 4.59 0.04 -7.87
N PHE A 70 3.58 0.70 -8.45
CA PHE A 70 2.79 0.15 -9.55
C PHE A 70 3.59 0.09 -10.86
N ALA A 71 4.43 1.09 -11.11
CA ALA A 71 5.38 1.08 -12.22
C ALA A 71 6.34 -0.11 -12.10
N GLU A 72 6.86 -0.40 -10.90
CA GLU A 72 7.69 -1.58 -10.70
C GLU A 72 6.92 -2.88 -10.90
N LEU A 73 5.74 -3.02 -10.29
CA LEU A 73 4.90 -4.20 -10.47
C LEU A 73 4.64 -4.47 -11.95
N THR A 74 4.37 -3.42 -12.72
CA THR A 74 4.11 -3.50 -14.16
C THR A 74 5.36 -3.84 -14.96
N ARG A 75 6.50 -3.23 -14.64
CA ARG A 75 7.77 -3.38 -15.36
C ARG A 75 8.46 -4.72 -15.07
N ALA A 76 8.54 -5.11 -13.81
CA ALA A 76 9.25 -6.31 -13.36
C ALA A 76 8.35 -7.55 -13.22
N GLY A 77 7.02 -7.37 -13.28
CA GLY A 77 6.04 -8.43 -13.02
C GLY A 77 5.89 -8.79 -11.54
N ALA A 78 6.64 -8.15 -10.65
CA ALA A 78 6.55 -8.34 -9.21
C ALA A 78 6.97 -7.09 -8.45
N LEU A 79 6.34 -6.86 -7.30
CA LEU A 79 6.74 -5.88 -6.30
C LEU A 79 7.35 -6.63 -5.10
N THR A 80 8.60 -6.33 -4.79
CA THR A 80 9.34 -6.98 -3.68
C THR A 80 9.66 -6.01 -2.55
N HIS A 81 9.76 -6.54 -1.33
CA HIS A 81 10.11 -5.73 -0.16
C HIS A 81 11.51 -5.11 -0.30
N SER A 82 12.48 -5.84 -0.87
CA SER A 82 13.83 -5.33 -1.12
C SER A 82 13.83 -4.17 -2.10
N TRP A 83 13.06 -4.26 -3.19
CA TRP A 83 12.89 -3.14 -4.12
C TRP A 83 12.28 -1.92 -3.41
N ALA A 84 11.25 -2.12 -2.59
CA ALA A 84 10.59 -1.05 -1.86
C ALA A 84 11.53 -0.33 -0.89
N GLN A 85 12.40 -1.08 -0.19
CA GLN A 85 13.41 -0.50 0.71
C GLN A 85 14.39 0.42 -0.02
N GLY A 86 14.77 0.10 -1.27
CA GLY A 86 15.69 0.92 -2.06
C GLY A 86 15.02 2.12 -2.75
N ASN A 87 13.76 1.99 -3.17
CA ASN A 87 13.12 2.95 -4.09
C ASN A 87 12.05 3.85 -3.45
N ILE A 88 11.48 3.44 -2.32
CA ILE A 88 10.52 4.21 -1.51
C ILE A 88 10.92 4.18 -0.04
N SER A 89 12.21 4.39 0.24
CA SER A 89 12.83 4.22 1.56
C SER A 89 12.17 5.04 2.67
N GLN A 90 11.76 6.29 2.41
CA GLN A 90 11.04 7.11 3.40
C GLN A 90 9.69 6.49 3.80
N CYS A 91 8.95 5.91 2.85
CA CYS A 91 7.76 5.12 3.13
C CYS A 91 8.09 3.93 4.04
N MET A 92 9.17 3.22 3.73
CA MET A 92 9.58 2.03 4.45
C MET A 92 10.11 2.31 5.87
N HIS A 93 10.71 3.49 6.09
CA HIS A 93 11.14 3.96 7.41
C HIS A 93 9.96 4.28 8.34
N GLU A 94 8.82 4.77 7.81
CA GLU A 94 7.59 4.91 8.60
C GLU A 94 7.11 3.53 9.10
N GLY A 95 7.40 2.46 8.35
CA GLY A 95 7.54 1.09 8.83
C GLY A 95 7.11 0.03 7.83
N SER A 96 7.56 -1.21 8.04
CA SER A 96 7.38 -2.35 7.11
C SER A 96 5.92 -2.70 6.76
N CYS A 97 4.95 -2.24 7.56
CA CYS A 97 3.52 -2.35 7.25
C CYS A 97 3.12 -1.64 5.95
N ASN A 98 3.86 -0.61 5.51
CA ASN A 98 3.57 0.12 4.28
C ASN A 98 3.71 -0.77 3.04
N PHE A 99 4.72 -1.64 2.98
CA PHE A 99 4.88 -2.59 1.87
C PHE A 99 3.66 -3.50 1.69
N THR A 100 3.20 -4.12 2.79
CA THR A 100 2.02 -4.99 2.74
C THR A 100 0.72 -4.21 2.51
N THR A 101 0.66 -2.92 2.86
CA THR A 101 -0.46 -2.05 2.47
C THR A 101 -0.49 -1.85 0.96
N ILE A 102 0.66 -1.52 0.36
CA ILE A 102 0.75 -1.29 -1.09
C ILE A 102 0.32 -2.54 -1.86
N GLY A 103 0.97 -3.68 -1.59
CA GLY A 103 0.64 -4.93 -2.27
C GLY A 103 -0.79 -5.41 -1.97
N GLY A 104 -1.28 -5.20 -0.75
CA GLY A 104 -2.65 -5.53 -0.37
C GLY A 104 -3.69 -4.74 -1.17
N LEU A 105 -3.47 -3.44 -1.37
CA LEU A 105 -4.37 -2.60 -2.17
C LEU A 105 -4.31 -2.93 -3.65
N PHE A 106 -3.12 -3.20 -4.20
CA PHE A 106 -3.01 -3.71 -5.57
C PHE A 106 -3.72 -5.07 -5.74
N SER A 107 -3.70 -5.91 -4.71
CA SER A 107 -4.44 -7.17 -4.71
C SER A 107 -5.95 -6.95 -4.64
N LEU A 108 -6.40 -6.02 -3.79
CA LEU A 108 -7.81 -5.64 -3.68
C LEU A 108 -8.38 -5.13 -5.01
N LEU A 109 -7.56 -4.38 -5.76
CA LEU A 109 -7.92 -3.80 -7.05
C LEU A 109 -7.64 -4.74 -8.24
N GLY A 110 -7.22 -5.99 -7.98
CA GLY A 110 -7.05 -7.03 -9.00
C GLY A 110 -5.75 -6.99 -9.80
N HIS A 111 -4.82 -6.08 -9.49
CA HIS A 111 -3.57 -5.92 -10.24
C HIS A 111 -2.41 -6.78 -9.74
N ALA A 112 -2.52 -7.32 -8.53
CA ALA A 112 -1.51 -8.19 -7.96
C ALA A 112 -2.13 -9.39 -7.24
N ARG A 113 -1.33 -10.43 -7.03
CA ARG A 113 -1.59 -11.45 -6.01
C ARG A 113 -0.43 -11.52 -5.02
N TYR A 114 -0.76 -11.74 -3.75
CA TYR A 114 0.25 -12.13 -2.78
C TYR A 114 0.80 -13.50 -3.17
N SER A 115 2.12 -13.58 -3.39
CA SER A 115 2.80 -14.82 -3.78
C SER A 115 3.43 -15.47 -2.55
N ARG A 116 4.26 -14.72 -1.83
CA ARG A 116 4.95 -15.15 -0.61
C ARG A 116 5.38 -13.95 0.21
N ARG A 117 5.92 -14.20 1.40
CA ARG A 117 6.42 -13.15 2.27
C ARG A 117 7.37 -12.21 1.53
N GLY A 118 7.04 -10.92 1.51
CA GLY A 118 7.84 -9.90 0.85
C GLY A 118 7.67 -9.82 -0.67
N VAL A 119 6.70 -10.51 -1.28
CA VAL A 119 6.51 -10.54 -2.74
C VAL A 119 5.03 -10.51 -3.12
N TYR A 120 4.67 -9.57 -3.99
CA TYR A 120 3.41 -9.54 -4.73
C TYR A 120 3.72 -9.65 -6.23
N GLU A 121 3.03 -10.54 -6.94
CA GLU A 121 3.21 -10.76 -8.38
C GLU A 121 2.07 -10.11 -9.15
N LYS A 122 2.34 -9.59 -10.34
CA LYS A 122 1.33 -9.03 -11.23
C LYS A 122 0.34 -10.12 -11.65
N THR A 123 -0.95 -9.79 -11.69
CA THR A 123 -2.01 -10.68 -12.20
C THR A 123 -2.01 -10.74 -13.72
#